data_AF-A0A9D0IB74-F1
#
_entry.id   AF-A0A9D0IB74-F1
#
_cell.length_a   1.000
_cell.length_b   1.000
_cell.length_c   1.000
_cell.angle_alpha   90.00
_cell.angle_beta   90.00
_cell.angle_gamma   90.00
#
_symmetry.space_group_name_H-M   'P 1'
#
loop_
_entity.id
_entity.type
_entity.pdbx_description
1 polymer ?
#
loop_
_entity_poly.entity_id
_entity_poly.type
_entity_poly.pdbx_seq_one_letter_code
_entity_poly.pdbx_strand_id
1 'polypeptide(L)' 'MHTRPTIRELEAHRALHASAGAGLAEVILGGQDGLVNVLGVILGVAAASADQRIILAAGLAATFAESVSMAAGVYTS' A
#
# COMPACT_ATOMS: atom_id res chain seq x y z
N MET A 1 15.85 44.07 7.51
CA MET A 1 16.80 42.97 7.79
C MET A 1 16.09 41.67 7.41
N HIS A 2 16.27 41.19 6.18
CA HIS A 2 15.60 39.98 5.67
C HIS A 2 16.39 38.76 6.15
N THR A 3 15.86 38.03 7.13
CA THR A 3 16.38 36.72 7.52
C THR A 3 16.09 35.75 6.38
N ARG A 4 17.15 35.35 5.66
CA ARG A 4 17.08 34.24 4.71
C ARG A 4 16.76 32.97 5.51
N PRO A 5 15.74 32.18 5.13
CA PRO A 5 15.48 30.92 5.81
C PRO A 5 16.72 30.04 5.69
N THR A 6 17.10 29.43 6.80
CA THR A 6 18.21 28.48 6.86
C THR A 6 17.84 27.18 6.13
N ILE A 7 18.82 26.42 5.63
CA ILE A 7 18.58 25.14 4.93
C ILE A 7 17.68 24.20 5.76
N ARG A 8 17.86 24.20 7.09
CA ARG A 8 17.02 23.45 8.04
C ARG A 8 15.55 23.88 8.07
N GLU A 9 15.26 25.16 7.94
CA GLU A 9 13.87 25.65 7.88
C GLU A 9 13.20 25.27 6.56
N LEU A 10 13.97 25.26 5.46
CA LEU A 10 13.48 24.81 4.16
C LEU A 10 13.22 23.31 4.13
N GLU A 11 14.08 22.51 4.77
CA GLU A 11 13.91 21.07 4.96
C GLU A 11 12.70 20.74 5.85
N ALA A 12 12.54 21.44 6.99
CA ALA A 12 11.39 21.26 7.87
C ALA A 12 10.08 21.60 7.15
N HIS A 13 10.06 22.67 6.36
CA HIS A 13 8.90 23.02 5.54
C HIS A 13 8.59 21.96 4.48
N ARG A 14 9.61 21.41 3.80
CA ARG A 14 9.45 20.30 2.85
C ARG A 14 8.98 19.00 3.51
N ALA A 15 9.50 18.66 4.70
CA ALA A 15 9.13 17.47 5.44
C ALA A 15 7.65 17.50 5.87
N LEU A 16 7.16 18.67 6.28
CA LEU A 16 5.74 18.88 6.60
C LEU A 16 4.84 18.71 5.36
N HIS A 17 5.25 19.23 4.20
CA HIS A 17 4.50 19.03 2.94
C HIS A 17 4.56 17.58 2.44
N ALA A 18 5.69 16.89 2.61
CA ALA A 18 5.85 15.50 2.21
C ALA A 18 5.01 14.55 3.08
N SER A 19 4.97 14.77 4.40
CA SER A 19 4.20 13.94 5.32
C SER A 19 2.68 14.11 5.17
N ALA A 20 2.20 15.29 4.75
CA ALA A 20 0.77 15.51 4.46
C ALA A 20 0.24 14.71 3.25
N GLY A 21 1.10 14.37 2.29
CA GLY A 21 0.74 13.56 1.11
C GLY A 21 1.15 12.08 1.17
N ALA A 22 2.08 11.74 2.08
CA ALA A 22 2.69 10.41 2.14
C ALA A 22 1.66 9.29 2.35
N GLY A 23 0.71 9.45 3.27
CA GLY A 23 -0.25 8.39 3.58
C GLY A 23 -1.18 8.02 2.42
N LEU A 24 -1.66 8.98 1.63
CA LEU A 24 -2.48 8.69 0.46
C LEU A 24 -1.65 8.06 -0.67
N ALA A 25 -0.42 8.52 -0.86
CA ALA A 25 0.48 7.96 -1.86
C ALA A 25 0.87 6.50 -1.53
N GLU A 26 1.14 6.20 -0.25
CA GLU A 26 1.40 4.83 0.23
C GLU A 26 0.19 3.91 0.06
N VAL A 27 -1.02 4.41 0.34
CA VAL A 27 -2.26 3.63 0.11
C VAL A 27 -2.48 3.36 -1.38
N ILE A 28 -2.20 4.31 -2.26
CA ILE A 28 -2.36 4.14 -3.71
C ILE A 28 -1.32 3.17 -4.28
N LEU A 29 -0.05 3.34 -3.92
CA LEU A 29 1.03 2.45 -4.35
C LEU A 29 0.83 1.04 -3.79
N GLY A 30 0.48 0.92 -2.51
CA GLY A 30 0.13 -0.35 -1.89
C GLY A 30 -1.07 -0.99 -2.57
N GLY A 31 -2.16 -0.26 -2.79
CA GLY A 31 -3.35 -0.77 -3.47
C GLY A 31 -3.06 -1.30 -4.88
N GLN A 32 -2.16 -0.67 -5.62
CA GLN A 32 -1.75 -1.14 -6.95
C GLN A 32 -1.04 -2.50 -6.88
N ASP A 33 -0.08 -2.64 -5.97
CA ASP A 33 0.67 -3.89 -5.79
C ASP A 33 -0.20 -5.01 -5.20
N GLY A 34 -1.09 -4.67 -4.25
CA GLY A 34 -2.02 -5.62 -3.64
C GLY A 34 -3.07 -6.14 -4.63
N LEU A 35 -3.59 -5.31 -5.53
CA LEU A 35 -4.50 -5.76 -6.58
C LEU A 35 -3.82 -6.74 -7.53
N VAL A 36 -2.58 -6.44 -7.94
CA VAL A 36 -1.81 -7.34 -8.81
C VAL A 36 -1.54 -8.67 -8.11
N ASN A 37 -1.19 -8.65 -6.83
CA ASN A 37 -0.95 -9.88 -6.06
C ASN A 37 -2.22 -10.73 -5.92
N VAL A 38 -3.34 -10.14 -5.50
CA VAL A 38 -4.62 -10.84 -5.34
C VAL A 38 -5.12 -11.42 -6.67
N LEU A 39 -5.02 -10.66 -7.76
CA LEU A 39 -5.38 -11.15 -9.09
C LEU A 39 -4.48 -12.30 -9.53
N GLY A 40 -3.18 -12.22 -9.27
CA GLY A 40 -2.23 -13.30 -9.55
C GLY A 40 -2.60 -14.60 -8.83
N VAL A 41 -2.95 -14.52 -7.54
CA VAL A 41 -3.42 -15.68 -6.76
C VAL A 41 -4.72 -16.24 -7.32
N ILE A 42 -5.72 -15.39 -7.59
CA ILE A 42 -7.01 -15.84 -8.15
C ILE A 42 -6.82 -16.55 -9.49
N LEU A 43 -6.00 -15.97 -10.38
CA LEU A 43 -5.71 -16.57 -11.69
C LEU A 43 -4.95 -17.90 -11.55
N GLY A 44 -3.97 -17.98 -10.66
CA GLY A 44 -3.22 -19.21 -10.40
C GLY A 44 -4.11 -20.33 -9.84
N VAL A 45 -4.99 -19.99 -8.89
CA VAL A 45 -5.95 -20.93 -8.32
C VAL A 45 -7.00 -21.36 -9.35
N ALA A 46 -7.51 -20.43 -10.16
CA ALA A 46 -8.45 -20.72 -11.24
C ALA A 46 -7.83 -21.59 -12.35
N ALA A 47 -6.52 -21.46 -12.59
CA ALA A 47 -5.80 -22.34 -13.51
C ALA A 47 -5.64 -23.77 -12.94
N ALA A 48 -5.57 -23.92 -11.62
CA ALA A 48 -5.39 -25.20 -10.94
C ALA A 48 -6.71 -25.90 -10.56
N SER A 49 -7.81 -25.16 -10.40
CA SER A 49 -9.10 -25.67 -9.96
C SER A 49 -10.26 -25.00 -10.68
N ALA A 50 -11.26 -25.79 -11.08
CA ALA A 50 -12.51 -25.31 -11.65
C ALA A 50 -13.59 -25.04 -10.58
N ASP A 51 -13.33 -25.35 -9.29
CA ASP A 51 -14.29 -25.12 -8.22
C ASP A 51 -14.32 -23.63 -7.84
N GLN A 52 -15.44 -22.99 -8.17
CA GLN A 52 -15.68 -21.57 -7.91
C GLN A 52 -15.63 -21.22 -6.43
N ARG A 53 -15.98 -22.15 -5.52
CA ARG A 53 -15.89 -21.92 -4.07
C ARG A 53 -14.44 -21.79 -3.61
N ILE A 54 -13.55 -22.61 -4.18
CA ILE A 54 -12.11 -22.58 -3.88
C ILE A 54 -11.50 -21.27 -4.38
N ILE A 55 -11.83 -20.86 -5.61
CA ILE A 55 -11.35 -19.61 -6.21
C ILE A 55 -11.78 -18.40 -5.35
N LEU A 56 -13.05 -18.34 -4.95
CA LEU A 56 -13.58 -17.26 -4.12
C LEU A 56 -12.96 -17.23 -2.72
N ALA A 57 -12.81 -18.39 -2.07
CA ALA A 57 -12.19 -18.48 -0.77
C ALA A 57 -10.72 -18.03 -0.80
N ALA A 58 -9.97 -18.46 -1.82
CA ALA A 58 -8.57 -18.06 -2.00
C ALA A 58 -8.42 -16.55 -2.27
N GLY A 59 -9.28 -15.97 -3.12
CA GLY A 59 -9.27 -14.54 -3.39
C GLY A 59 -9.57 -13.69 -2.16
N LEU A 60 -10.57 -14.09 -1.36
CA LEU A 60 -10.87 -13.42 -0.09
C LEU A 60 -9.70 -13.53 0.90
N ALA A 61 -9.14 -14.72 1.07
CA ALA A 61 -7.99 -14.94 1.95
C ALA A 61 -6.78 -14.07 1.53
N ALA A 62 -6.46 -14.03 0.24
CA ALA A 62 -5.38 -13.20 -0.30
C ALA A 62 -5.63 -11.70 -0.06
N THR A 63 -6.87 -11.24 -0.25
CA THR A 63 -7.24 -9.83 -0.03
C THR A 63 -7.06 -9.43 1.44
N PHE A 64 -7.49 -10.28 2.38
CA PHE A 64 -7.28 -10.01 3.81
C PHE A 64 -5.80 -10.05 4.19
N ALA A 65 -5.04 -11.00 3.67
CA ALA A 65 -3.60 -11.06 3.93
C ALA A 65 -2.87 -9.79 3.45
N GLU A 66 -3.18 -9.30 2.24
CA GLU A 66 -2.63 -8.06 1.70
C GLU A 66 -3.03 -6.83 2.52
N SER A 67 -4.31 -6.71 2.86
CA SER A 67 -4.80 -5.60 3.67
C SER A 67 -4.11 -5.54 5.03
N VAL A 68 -3.87 -6.70 5.66
CA VAL A 68 -3.14 -6.78 6.94
C VAL A 68 -1.66 -6.44 6.74
N SER A 69 -1.02 -6.89 5.67
CA SER A 69 0.39 -6.57 5.37
C SER A 69 0.61 -5.06 5.24
N MET A 70 -0.26 -4.37 4.49
CA MET A 70 -0.20 -2.91 4.32
C MET A 70 -0.50 -2.17 5.62
N ALA A 71 -1.47 -2.66 6.40
CA ALA A 71 -1.79 -2.09 7.70
C ALA A 71 -0.67 -2.32 8.72
N ALA A 72 0.05 -3.44 8.66
CA ALA A 72 1.16 -3.72 9.55
C ALA A 72 2.39 -2.84 9.26
N GLY A 73 2.62 -2.49 7.98
CA GLY A 73 3.72 -1.64 7.55
C GLY A 73 3.72 -0.24 8.19
N VAL A 74 2.53 0.32 8.46
CA VAL A 74 2.38 1.65 9.09
C VAL A 74 2.57 1.65 10.62
N TYR A 75 2.58 0.49 11.30
CA TYR A 75 2.84 0.41 12.75
C TYR A 75 4.31 0.13 13.09
N THR A 76 5.13 -0.27 12.12
CA THR A 76 6.53 -0.65 12.31
C THR A 76 7.53 0.36 11.73
N SER A 77 7.07 1.55 11.34
CA SER A 77 7.88 2.67 10.84
C SER A 77 7.66 3.93 11.68
#